data_AF-A0A848DPM6-F1
#
_entry.id   AF-A0A848DPM6-F1
#
_cell.length_a   1.000
_cell.length_b   1.000
_cell.length_c   1.000
_cell.angle_alpha   90.00
_cell.angle_beta   90.00
_cell.angle_gamma   90.00
#
_symmetry.space_group_name_H-M   'P 1'
#
loop_
_entity.id
_entity.type
_entity.pdbx_description
1 polymer ?
#
loop_
_entity_poly.entity_id
_entity_poly.type
_entity_poly.pdbx_seq_one_letter_code
_entity_poly.pdbx_strand_id
1 'polypeptide(L)'
;MTDRFLPLFDPAVEEPPSSVIELYFETPTSLGLLYTFSQRFDQPRLVEAVREAHEAGIAAALEAIADVALLKVGEHIEIPGKPSMGRYLPGRLSLTRVSHTYTGDPGDIARFHDHVFIGRAGIADHDGERWPLATEDLRRGLRTFAVCHIGGIHVSLRESIGARWSEERTWMGFQELTYPDLGQYVADFPRQYCRYGLSSPARWNVVDIIERL
;
A
#
# COMPACT_ATOMS: atom_id res chain seq x y z
N MET A 1 4.20 -7.17 13.46
CA MET A 1 3.18 -6.11 13.49
C MET A 1 3.46 -5.25 14.69
N THR A 2 3.68 -3.97 14.47
CA THR A 2 3.93 -2.97 15.52
C THR A 2 2.69 -2.81 16.40
N ASP A 3 2.87 -2.49 17.69
CA ASP A 3 1.77 -2.23 18.66
C ASP A 3 0.81 -1.08 18.25
N ARG A 4 1.03 -0.49 17.06
CA ARG A 4 0.31 0.63 16.46
C ARG A 4 -0.93 0.21 15.65
N PHE A 5 -1.10 -1.08 15.39
CA PHE A 5 -2.26 -1.60 14.64
C PHE A 5 -3.04 -2.66 15.42
N LEU A 6 -4.36 -2.57 15.32
CA LEU A 6 -5.31 -3.56 15.80
C LEU A 6 -5.99 -4.21 14.57
N PRO A 7 -6.30 -5.50 14.58
CA PRO A 7 -7.04 -6.11 13.47
C PRO A 7 -8.41 -5.46 13.32
N LEU A 8 -8.81 -5.13 12.08
CA LEU A 8 -10.10 -4.52 11.79
C LEU A 8 -11.21 -5.56 11.56
N PHE A 9 -10.86 -6.64 10.86
CA PHE A 9 -11.69 -7.81 10.57
C PHE A 9 -10.78 -8.98 10.16
N ASP A 10 -11.32 -10.21 10.16
CA ASP A 10 -10.60 -11.38 9.66
C ASP A 10 -10.92 -11.60 8.16
N PRO A 11 -9.97 -11.35 7.23
CA PRO A 11 -10.23 -11.45 5.80
C PRO A 11 -10.44 -12.89 5.31
N ALA A 12 -10.20 -13.91 6.13
CA ALA A 12 -10.46 -15.30 5.78
C ALA A 12 -11.94 -15.69 5.93
N VAL A 13 -12.70 -14.95 6.75
CA VAL A 13 -14.07 -15.31 7.14
C VAL A 13 -15.07 -14.16 7.05
N GLU A 14 -14.59 -12.92 6.97
CA GLU A 14 -15.41 -11.70 6.98
C GLU A 14 -15.09 -10.80 5.79
N GLU A 15 -16.12 -10.14 5.27
CA GLU A 15 -15.96 -9.04 4.32
C GLU A 15 -15.56 -7.74 5.06
N PRO A 16 -14.83 -6.81 4.40
CA PRO A 16 -14.52 -5.52 4.98
C PRO A 16 -15.79 -4.75 5.35
N PRO A 17 -15.86 -4.11 6.52
CA PRO A 17 -17.01 -3.28 6.88
C PRO A 17 -17.27 -2.18 5.84
N SER A 18 -18.53 -1.87 5.55
CA SER A 18 -18.90 -0.90 4.50
C SER A 18 -18.39 0.54 4.71
N SER A 19 -17.98 0.86 5.94
CA SER A 19 -17.52 2.18 6.33
C SER A 19 -15.99 2.36 6.30
N VAL A 20 -15.21 1.35 5.88
CA VAL A 20 -13.74 1.44 5.87
C VAL A 20 -13.19 2.30 4.74
N ILE A 21 -11.99 2.83 4.95
CA ILE A 21 -11.17 3.42 3.89
C ILE A 21 -10.27 2.30 3.36
N GLU A 22 -10.19 2.13 2.05
CA GLU A 22 -9.28 1.18 1.43
C GLU A 22 -8.15 1.93 0.75
N LEU A 23 -6.91 1.67 1.16
CA LEU A 23 -5.71 2.10 0.46
C LEU A 23 -5.24 0.95 -0.42
N TYR A 24 -5.20 1.17 -1.73
CA TYR A 24 -4.72 0.21 -2.70
C TYR A 24 -3.28 0.53 -3.07
N PHE A 25 -2.36 -0.38 -2.71
CA PHE A 25 -0.94 -0.30 -3.01
C PHE A 25 -0.62 -1.30 -4.10
N GLU A 26 0.03 -0.85 -5.16
CA GLU A 26 0.46 -1.69 -6.27
C GLU A 26 1.95 -1.50 -6.52
N THR A 27 2.55 -2.48 -7.18
CA THR A 27 3.98 -2.50 -7.48
C THR A 27 4.24 -2.23 -8.96
N PRO A 28 5.48 -1.83 -9.33
CA PRO A 28 5.90 -1.74 -10.73
C PRO A 28 5.70 -3.06 -11.49
N THR A 29 5.40 -2.99 -12.78
CA THR A 29 5.11 -4.18 -13.60
C THR A 29 6.32 -5.11 -13.69
N SER A 30 7.53 -4.54 -13.75
CA SER A 30 8.79 -5.29 -13.80
C SER A 30 9.02 -6.17 -12.57
N LEU A 31 8.46 -5.84 -11.39
CA LEU A 31 8.54 -6.69 -10.20
C LEU A 31 7.77 -8.01 -10.42
N GLY A 32 6.55 -7.90 -10.97
CA GLY A 32 5.71 -9.03 -11.32
C GLY A 32 6.33 -9.91 -12.41
N LEU A 33 6.89 -9.29 -13.44
CA LEU A 33 7.66 -9.98 -14.48
C LEU A 33 8.84 -10.74 -13.90
N LEU A 34 9.63 -10.10 -13.03
CA LEU A 34 10.77 -10.74 -12.37
C LEU A 34 10.33 -11.98 -11.60
N TYR A 35 9.24 -11.90 -10.84
CA TYR A 35 8.68 -13.04 -10.14
C TYR A 35 8.24 -14.16 -11.08
N THR A 36 7.41 -13.84 -12.09
CA THR A 36 6.86 -14.84 -13.03
C THR A 36 7.97 -15.55 -13.80
N PHE A 37 8.97 -14.82 -14.30
CA PHE A 37 10.12 -15.44 -14.96
C PHE A 37 10.95 -16.28 -13.99
N SER A 38 11.16 -15.80 -12.77
CA SER A 38 11.90 -16.56 -11.75
C SER A 38 11.21 -17.87 -11.39
N GLN A 39 9.89 -17.89 -11.29
CA GLN A 39 9.14 -19.13 -11.10
C GLN A 39 9.27 -20.07 -12.30
N ARG A 40 9.09 -19.54 -13.52
CA ARG A 40 9.16 -20.33 -14.75
C ARG A 40 10.53 -20.98 -14.98
N PHE A 41 11.59 -20.32 -14.57
CA PHE A 41 12.97 -20.79 -14.72
C PHE A 41 13.56 -21.41 -13.45
N ASP A 42 12.71 -21.76 -12.47
CA ASP A 42 13.09 -22.42 -11.22
C ASP A 42 14.23 -21.71 -10.47
N GLN A 43 14.06 -20.39 -10.26
CA GLN A 43 14.99 -19.52 -9.55
C GLN A 43 14.44 -19.16 -8.16
N PRO A 44 14.42 -20.09 -7.19
CA PRO A 44 13.75 -19.90 -5.90
C PRO A 44 14.28 -18.72 -5.09
N ARG A 45 15.58 -18.40 -5.22
CA ARG A 45 16.18 -17.23 -4.55
C ARG A 45 15.63 -15.90 -5.07
N LEU A 46 15.36 -15.80 -6.38
CA LEU A 46 14.77 -14.60 -6.96
C LEU A 46 13.28 -14.49 -6.62
N VAL A 47 12.57 -15.62 -6.59
CA VAL A 47 11.18 -15.69 -6.11
C VAL A 47 11.08 -15.14 -4.69
N GLU A 48 11.96 -15.58 -3.80
CA GLU A 48 11.97 -15.10 -2.41
C GLU A 48 12.36 -13.62 -2.33
N ALA A 49 13.40 -13.19 -3.04
CA ALA A 49 13.81 -11.78 -3.06
C ALA A 49 12.69 -10.83 -3.51
N VAL A 50 11.86 -11.24 -4.47
CA VAL A 50 10.69 -10.44 -4.90
C VAL A 50 9.61 -10.40 -3.81
N ARG A 51 9.33 -11.53 -3.16
CA ARG A 51 8.35 -11.58 -2.07
C ARG A 51 8.79 -10.73 -0.88
N GLU A 52 10.05 -10.87 -0.46
CA GLU A 52 10.64 -10.06 0.60
C GLU A 52 10.60 -8.57 0.25
N ALA A 53 10.88 -8.19 -1.01
CA ALA A 53 10.81 -6.80 -1.43
C ALA A 53 9.38 -6.24 -1.41
N HIS A 54 8.38 -7.03 -1.82
CA HIS A 54 6.98 -6.64 -1.70
C HIS A 54 6.60 -6.40 -0.22
N GLU A 55 6.96 -7.33 0.66
CA GLU A 55 6.74 -7.21 2.10
C GLU A 55 7.49 -6.03 2.73
N ALA A 56 8.71 -5.74 2.29
CA ALA A 56 9.48 -4.58 2.74
C ALA A 56 8.83 -3.26 2.32
N GLY A 57 8.31 -3.20 1.08
CA GLY A 57 7.59 -2.04 0.59
C GLY A 57 6.37 -1.71 1.44
N ILE A 58 5.47 -2.67 1.59
CA ILE A 58 4.23 -2.46 2.35
C ILE A 58 4.51 -2.22 3.83
N ALA A 59 5.53 -2.87 4.43
CA ALA A 59 5.95 -2.54 5.78
C ALA A 59 6.39 -1.07 5.92
N ALA A 60 7.19 -0.55 4.98
CA ALA A 60 7.60 0.85 4.97
C ALA A 60 6.41 1.81 4.81
N ALA A 61 5.42 1.44 3.98
CA ALA A 61 4.20 2.22 3.81
C ALA A 61 3.32 2.22 5.07
N LEU A 62 3.18 1.07 5.74
CA LEU A 62 2.44 0.95 6.99
C LEU A 62 3.08 1.78 8.11
N GLU A 63 4.41 1.79 8.23
CA GLU A 63 5.08 2.67 9.20
C GLU A 63 4.80 4.16 8.89
N ALA A 64 4.83 4.56 7.61
CA ALA A 64 4.47 5.92 7.23
C ALA A 64 3.00 6.25 7.53
N ILE A 65 2.07 5.30 7.34
CA ILE A 65 0.67 5.45 7.73
C ILE A 65 0.56 5.66 9.24
N ALA A 66 1.25 4.86 10.04
CA ALA A 66 1.24 4.98 11.49
C ALA A 66 1.75 6.34 11.98
N ASP A 67 2.75 6.90 11.30
CA ASP A 67 3.33 8.20 11.65
C ASP A 67 2.44 9.39 11.23
N VAL A 68 1.58 9.23 10.22
CA VAL A 68 0.70 10.29 9.70
C VAL A 68 -0.71 10.23 10.30
N ALA A 69 -1.19 9.05 10.65
CA ALA A 69 -2.55 8.87 11.11
C ALA A 69 -2.76 9.44 12.52
N LEU A 70 -3.66 10.41 12.62
CA LEU A 70 -4.02 11.06 13.88
C LEU A 70 -5.51 10.85 14.18
N LEU A 71 -5.84 10.83 15.47
CA LEU A 71 -7.21 10.76 15.97
C LEU A 71 -7.69 12.15 16.40
N LYS A 72 -8.95 12.47 16.09
CA LYS A 72 -9.66 13.69 16.50
C LYS A 72 -10.14 13.50 17.94
N VAL A 73 -9.38 14.00 18.91
CA VAL A 73 -9.59 13.78 20.33
C VAL A 73 -10.30 14.98 20.97
N GLY A 74 -11.35 14.72 21.74
CA GLY A 74 -12.14 15.74 22.41
C GLY A 74 -13.08 16.48 21.46
N GLU A 75 -13.41 17.73 21.82
CA GLU A 75 -14.28 18.58 21.01
C GLU A 75 -13.53 19.14 19.80
N HIS A 76 -14.18 19.08 18.63
CA HIS A 76 -13.68 19.64 17.38
C HIS A 76 -14.70 20.64 16.82
N ILE A 77 -14.19 21.78 16.35
CA ILE A 77 -14.99 22.81 15.67
C ILE A 77 -14.82 22.61 14.16
N GLU A 78 -15.92 22.32 13.47
CA GLU A 78 -15.93 22.16 12.01
C GLU A 78 -15.74 23.50 11.30
N ILE A 79 -14.84 23.54 10.33
CA ILE A 79 -14.55 24.73 9.52
C ILE A 79 -14.81 24.38 8.05
N PRO A 80 -15.75 25.06 7.36
CA PRO A 80 -16.06 24.76 5.97
C PRO A 80 -14.82 24.78 5.06
N GLY A 81 -14.59 23.67 4.35
CA GLY A 81 -13.48 23.52 3.40
C GLY A 81 -12.10 23.39 4.04
N LYS A 82 -11.99 23.25 5.37
CA LYS A 82 -10.73 23.10 6.10
C LYS A 82 -10.81 21.91 7.07
N PRO A 83 -9.68 21.38 7.56
CA PRO A 83 -9.71 20.49 8.71
C PRO A 83 -10.42 21.15 9.89
N SER A 84 -11.10 20.34 10.69
CA SER A 84 -11.66 20.81 11.94
C SER A 84 -10.55 21.30 12.89
N MET A 85 -10.92 22.17 13.82
CA MET A 85 -10.00 22.70 14.82
C MET A 85 -10.24 21.98 16.14
N GLY A 86 -9.20 21.35 16.68
CA GLY A 86 -9.28 20.52 17.87
C GLY A 86 -7.94 19.84 18.16
N ARG A 87 -7.95 18.84 19.02
CA ARG A 87 -6.73 18.12 19.41
C ARG A 87 -6.55 16.88 18.54
N TYR A 88 -5.42 16.80 17.86
CA TYR A 88 -5.04 15.65 17.06
C TYR A 88 -3.92 14.88 17.76
N LEU A 89 -4.14 13.61 18.06
CA LEU A 89 -3.17 12.78 18.78
C LEU A 89 -2.90 11.46 18.06
N PRO A 90 -1.71 10.87 18.24
CA PRO A 90 -1.44 9.52 17.79
C PRO A 90 -2.30 8.51 18.56
N GLY A 91 -2.41 7.32 17.98
CA GLY A 91 -3.10 6.20 18.57
C GLY A 91 -2.94 4.95 17.74
N ARG A 92 -3.57 3.87 18.20
CA ARG A 92 -3.61 2.59 17.51
C ARG A 92 -4.76 2.56 16.51
N LEU A 93 -4.46 2.25 15.25
CA LEU A 93 -5.47 2.18 14.19
C LEU A 93 -6.01 0.76 14.06
N SER A 94 -7.31 0.62 13.82
CA SER A 94 -7.87 -0.65 13.36
C SER A 94 -7.61 -0.81 11.86
N LEU A 95 -6.79 -1.79 11.47
CA LEU A 95 -6.33 -2.03 10.12
C LEU A 95 -6.30 -3.54 9.80
N THR A 96 -6.74 -3.90 8.59
CA THR A 96 -6.54 -5.24 8.01
C THR A 96 -5.89 -5.10 6.64
N ARG A 97 -4.85 -5.91 6.39
CA ARG A 97 -4.16 -5.99 5.11
C ARG A 97 -4.51 -7.29 4.41
N VAL A 98 -4.79 -7.22 3.11
CA VAL A 98 -4.95 -8.38 2.23
C VAL A 98 -4.01 -8.24 1.05
N SER A 99 -3.10 -9.20 0.89
CA SER A 99 -2.05 -9.21 -0.13
C SER A 99 -2.43 -10.17 -1.25
N HIS A 100 -2.25 -9.76 -2.50
CA HIS A 100 -2.44 -10.60 -3.66
C HIS A 100 -1.23 -10.53 -4.60
N THR A 101 -0.88 -11.69 -5.16
CA THR A 101 0.17 -11.79 -6.18
C THR A 101 -0.37 -11.60 -7.59
N TYR A 102 -1.67 -11.83 -7.83
CA TYR A 102 -2.30 -11.72 -9.15
C TYR A 102 -3.53 -10.82 -9.05
N THR A 103 -3.98 -10.23 -10.15
CA THR A 103 -5.18 -9.37 -10.21
C THR A 103 -6.43 -10.09 -10.72
N GLY A 104 -6.29 -11.36 -11.12
CA GLY A 104 -7.35 -12.17 -11.72
C GLY A 104 -6.86 -13.58 -12.06
N ASP A 105 -6.46 -13.81 -13.31
CA ASP A 105 -6.04 -15.13 -13.79
C ASP A 105 -4.59 -15.44 -13.38
N PRO A 106 -4.32 -16.53 -12.62
CA PRO A 106 -2.96 -16.98 -12.32
C PRO A 106 -2.14 -17.42 -13.55
N GLY A 107 -2.76 -17.60 -14.72
CA GLY A 107 -2.09 -17.91 -15.99
C GLY A 107 -1.39 -16.71 -16.66
N ASP A 108 -1.57 -15.50 -16.13
CA ASP A 108 -0.89 -14.28 -16.59
C ASP A 108 0.39 -14.00 -15.76
N ILE A 109 1.00 -12.82 -15.91
CA ILE A 109 2.07 -12.36 -15.06
C ILE A 109 1.55 -11.99 -13.65
N ALA A 110 2.44 -12.12 -12.66
CA ALA A 110 2.17 -11.62 -11.32
C ALA A 110 2.01 -10.09 -11.35
N ARG A 111 1.13 -9.58 -10.50
CA ARG A 111 0.84 -8.17 -10.24
C ARG A 111 0.61 -8.02 -8.75
N PHE A 112 1.72 -7.88 -8.03
CA PHE A 112 1.69 -7.72 -6.58
C PHE A 112 0.95 -6.44 -6.20
N HIS A 113 0.05 -6.57 -5.24
CA HIS A 113 -0.66 -5.46 -4.66
C HIS A 113 -1.23 -5.82 -3.30
N ASP A 114 -1.50 -4.78 -2.52
CA ASP A 114 -2.08 -4.86 -1.20
C ASP A 114 -3.34 -4.00 -1.10
N HIS A 115 -4.36 -4.58 -0.48
CA HIS A 115 -5.53 -3.89 0.00
C HIS A 115 -5.35 -3.63 1.50
N VAL A 116 -5.18 -2.37 1.88
CA VAL A 116 -5.06 -1.95 3.28
C VAL A 116 -6.36 -1.27 3.69
N PHE A 117 -7.16 -1.96 4.49
CA PHE A 117 -8.43 -1.46 5.01
C PHE A 117 -8.22 -0.80 6.37
N ILE A 118 -8.66 0.43 6.50
CA ILE A 118 -8.51 1.24 7.72
C ILE A 118 -9.89 1.63 8.24
N GLY A 119 -10.14 1.34 9.51
CA GLY A 119 -11.35 1.77 10.21
C GLY A 119 -11.40 3.28 10.39
N ARG A 120 -12.60 3.86 10.48
CA ARG A 120 -12.79 5.32 10.67
C ARG A 120 -12.54 5.82 12.09
N ALA A 121 -12.05 4.96 12.97
CA ALA A 121 -11.73 5.28 14.35
C ALA A 121 -10.58 4.40 14.83
N GLY A 122 -9.86 4.87 15.83
CA GLY A 122 -8.77 4.16 16.50
C GLY A 122 -8.83 4.36 18.01
N ILE A 123 -7.86 3.82 18.72
CA ILE A 123 -7.71 3.94 20.17
C ILE A 123 -6.58 4.92 20.47
N ALA A 124 -6.86 6.05 21.12
CA ALA A 124 -5.82 7.03 21.40
C ALA A 124 -4.90 6.56 22.53
N ASP A 125 -3.60 6.81 22.38
CA ASP A 125 -2.60 6.31 23.34
C ASP A 125 -2.70 6.97 24.72
N HIS A 126 -3.23 8.20 24.75
CA HIS A 126 -3.22 9.03 25.96
C HIS A 126 -4.31 8.66 27.00
N ASP A 127 -5.48 8.21 26.54
CA ASP A 127 -6.64 7.90 27.38
C ASP A 127 -7.17 6.48 27.17
N GLY A 128 -6.70 5.78 26.13
CA GLY A 128 -7.18 4.44 25.79
C GLY A 128 -8.59 4.42 25.20
N GLU A 129 -9.18 5.58 24.89
CA GLU A 129 -10.54 5.70 24.39
C GLU A 129 -10.59 5.66 22.86
N ARG A 130 -11.78 5.35 22.34
CA ARG A 130 -12.00 5.27 20.89
C ARG A 130 -12.35 6.64 20.32
N TRP A 131 -11.52 7.11 19.39
CA TRP A 131 -11.68 8.43 18.76
C TRP A 131 -11.75 8.34 17.23
N PRO A 132 -12.48 9.25 16.57
CA PRO A 132 -12.54 9.31 15.10
C PRO A 132 -11.17 9.53 14.47
N LEU A 133 -10.93 8.88 13.34
CA LEU A 133 -9.72 9.07 12.55
C LEU A 133 -9.78 10.39 11.77
N ALA A 134 -8.67 11.11 11.73
CA ALA A 134 -8.47 12.25 10.84
C ALA A 134 -8.20 11.76 9.41
N THR A 135 -9.27 11.42 8.69
CA THR A 135 -9.20 10.86 7.34
C THR A 135 -8.58 11.84 6.34
N GLU A 136 -8.66 13.14 6.60
CA GLU A 136 -8.02 14.18 5.80
C GLU A 136 -6.50 14.11 5.85
N ASP A 137 -5.92 13.75 7.00
CA ASP A 137 -4.47 13.64 7.17
C ASP A 137 -3.94 12.38 6.49
N LEU A 138 -4.66 11.25 6.60
CA LEU A 138 -4.38 10.09 5.76
C LEU A 138 -4.40 10.43 4.28
N ARG A 139 -5.41 11.18 3.82
CA ARG A 139 -5.52 11.57 2.42
C ARG A 139 -4.36 12.44 1.94
N ARG A 140 -3.88 13.35 2.78
CA ARG A 140 -2.69 14.17 2.51
C ARG A 140 -1.41 13.34 2.51
N GLY A 141 -1.34 12.30 3.34
CA GLY A 141 -0.22 11.38 3.45
C GLY A 141 -0.04 10.43 2.25
N LEU A 142 -1.02 10.32 1.35
CA LEU A 142 -1.01 9.31 0.27
C LEU A 142 0.26 9.35 -0.57
N ARG A 143 0.78 10.54 -0.89
CA ARG A 143 2.06 10.67 -1.61
C ARG A 143 3.24 10.10 -0.81
N THR A 144 3.30 10.37 0.49
CA THR A 144 4.34 9.84 1.38
C THR A 144 4.24 8.32 1.45
N PHE A 145 3.02 7.77 1.56
CA PHE A 145 2.81 6.32 1.60
C PHE A 145 3.29 5.65 0.32
N ALA A 146 3.00 6.25 -0.85
CA ALA A 146 3.47 5.77 -2.14
C ALA A 146 5.01 5.77 -2.23
N VAL A 147 5.66 6.86 -1.79
CA VAL A 147 7.11 6.99 -1.80
C VAL A 147 7.76 5.97 -0.87
N CYS A 148 7.23 5.77 0.34
CA CYS A 148 7.74 4.78 1.27
C CYS A 148 7.54 3.35 0.75
N HIS A 149 6.37 3.06 0.16
CA HIS A 149 6.07 1.77 -0.46
C HIS A 149 7.10 1.38 -1.52
N ILE A 150 7.27 2.25 -2.52
CA ILE A 150 8.17 2.01 -3.64
C ILE A 150 9.64 2.08 -3.20
N GLY A 151 9.97 3.00 -2.29
CA GLY A 151 11.29 3.09 -1.69
C GLY A 151 11.70 1.79 -0.98
N GLY A 152 10.79 1.17 -0.21
CA GLY A 152 11.05 -0.11 0.47
C GLY A 152 11.34 -1.24 -0.51
N ILE A 153 10.55 -1.37 -1.59
CA ILE A 153 10.80 -2.35 -2.67
C ILE A 153 12.17 -2.11 -3.31
N HIS A 154 12.48 -0.86 -3.64
CA HIS A 154 13.72 -0.50 -4.31
C HIS A 154 14.96 -0.82 -3.48
N VAL A 155 14.93 -0.45 -2.20
CA VAL A 155 16.03 -0.73 -1.26
C VAL A 155 16.19 -2.24 -1.09
N SER A 156 15.10 -2.96 -0.82
CA SER A 156 15.14 -4.40 -0.59
C SER A 156 15.70 -5.18 -1.80
N LEU A 157 15.25 -4.89 -3.02
CA LEU A 157 15.78 -5.58 -4.22
C LEU A 157 17.21 -5.17 -4.56
N ARG A 158 17.59 -3.93 -4.28
CA ARG A 158 18.98 -3.48 -4.48
C ARG A 158 19.93 -4.25 -3.57
N GLU A 159 19.56 -4.41 -2.30
CA GLU A 159 20.36 -5.10 -1.30
C GLU A 159 20.41 -6.62 -1.54
N SER A 160 19.31 -7.22 -1.96
CA SER A 160 19.23 -8.68 -2.14
C SER A 160 19.85 -9.17 -3.46
N ILE A 161 19.61 -8.47 -4.57
CA ILE A 161 20.01 -8.94 -5.92
C ILE A 161 20.75 -7.89 -6.75
N GLY A 162 21.10 -6.74 -6.18
CA GLY A 162 21.79 -5.67 -6.91
C GLY A 162 20.91 -4.96 -7.95
N ALA A 163 19.58 -4.99 -7.77
CA ALA A 163 18.64 -4.42 -8.73
C ALA A 163 18.86 -2.92 -8.99
N ARG A 164 18.58 -2.51 -10.22
CA ARG A 164 18.61 -1.11 -10.66
C ARG A 164 17.29 -0.72 -11.28
N TRP A 165 16.94 0.55 -11.15
CA TRP A 165 15.65 1.10 -11.55
C TRP A 165 15.86 2.24 -12.56
N SER A 166 14.86 2.50 -13.39
CA SER A 166 14.85 3.63 -14.32
C SER A 166 14.90 4.95 -13.57
N GLU A 167 15.53 5.97 -14.16
CA GLU A 167 15.51 7.33 -13.59
C GLU A 167 14.12 7.94 -13.76
N GLU A 168 13.54 7.79 -14.95
CA GLU A 168 12.22 8.28 -15.28
C GLU A 168 11.13 7.31 -14.81
N ARG A 169 9.97 7.89 -14.48
CA ARG A 169 8.75 7.12 -14.21
C ARG A 169 8.03 6.84 -15.52
N THR A 170 7.42 5.67 -15.62
CA THR A 170 6.49 5.35 -16.69
C THR A 170 5.26 6.24 -16.60
N TRP A 171 4.46 6.23 -17.67
CA TRP A 171 3.15 6.89 -17.69
C TRP A 171 2.19 6.37 -16.60
N MET A 172 2.51 5.24 -15.95
CA MET A 172 1.78 4.65 -14.83
C MET A 172 2.33 5.07 -13.45
N GLY A 173 3.26 6.03 -13.41
CA GLY A 173 3.80 6.60 -12.17
C GLY A 173 4.95 5.82 -11.51
N PHE A 174 5.38 4.69 -12.08
CA PHE A 174 6.42 3.82 -11.51
C PHE A 174 7.78 3.95 -12.17
N GLN A 175 8.85 3.79 -11.40
CA GLN A 175 10.16 3.43 -11.95
C GLN A 175 10.18 1.90 -12.15
N GLU A 176 10.73 1.45 -13.26
CA GLU A 176 10.79 0.02 -13.62
C GLU A 176 12.23 -0.49 -13.52
N LEU A 177 12.40 -1.81 -13.39
CA LEU A 177 13.74 -2.42 -13.34
C LEU A 177 14.48 -2.22 -14.67
N THR A 178 15.72 -1.72 -14.56
CA THR A 178 16.73 -1.70 -15.63
C THR A 178 17.78 -2.79 -15.45
N TYR A 179 17.85 -3.38 -14.26
CA TYR A 179 18.62 -4.58 -13.99
C TYR A 179 17.94 -5.42 -12.89
N PRO A 180 17.67 -6.73 -13.11
CA PRO A 180 17.70 -7.40 -14.42
C PRO A 180 16.83 -6.69 -15.45
N ASP A 181 17.28 -6.63 -16.71
CA ASP A 181 16.56 -5.87 -17.74
C ASP A 181 15.32 -6.65 -18.20
N LEU A 182 14.15 -6.12 -17.82
CA LEU A 182 12.83 -6.62 -18.21
C LEU A 182 12.04 -5.54 -18.96
N GLY A 183 12.67 -4.41 -19.30
CA GLY A 183 11.98 -3.23 -19.82
C GLY A 183 11.23 -3.49 -21.13
N GLN A 184 11.78 -4.36 -21.98
CA GLN A 184 11.14 -4.74 -23.25
C GLN A 184 9.76 -5.41 -23.08
N TYR A 185 9.49 -6.03 -21.92
CA TYR A 185 8.24 -6.73 -21.67
C TYR A 185 7.20 -5.84 -20.97
N VAL A 186 7.60 -4.74 -20.32
CA VAL A 186 6.69 -3.91 -19.52
C VAL A 186 5.51 -3.40 -20.35
N ALA A 187 5.76 -3.01 -21.61
CA ALA A 187 4.72 -2.48 -22.50
C ALA A 187 3.65 -3.53 -22.88
N ASP A 188 4.00 -4.82 -22.88
CA ASP A 188 3.09 -5.91 -23.26
C ASP A 188 2.11 -6.26 -22.14
N PHE A 189 2.40 -5.84 -20.91
CA PHE A 189 1.59 -6.16 -19.72
C PHE A 189 1.08 -4.87 -19.06
N PRO A 190 0.00 -4.27 -19.61
CA PRO A 190 -0.56 -3.07 -19.04
C PRO A 190 -1.10 -3.31 -17.63
N ARG A 191 -1.16 -2.22 -16.86
CA ARG A 191 -1.75 -2.18 -15.53
C ARG A 191 -3.18 -2.70 -15.53
N GLN A 192 -3.50 -3.51 -14.52
CA GLN A 192 -4.83 -4.07 -14.31
C GLN A 192 -5.21 -3.96 -12.84
N TYR A 193 -6.44 -3.59 -12.56
CA TYR A 193 -6.94 -3.57 -11.18
C TYR A 193 -7.38 -4.95 -10.73
N CYS A 194 -7.13 -5.19 -9.44
CA CYS A 194 -7.64 -6.34 -8.73
C CYS A 194 -9.15 -6.50 -8.92
N ARG A 195 -9.56 -7.71 -9.35
CA ARG A 195 -10.96 -8.11 -9.47
C ARG A 195 -11.43 -8.97 -8.31
N TYR A 196 -10.56 -9.33 -7.37
CA TYR A 196 -10.96 -10.07 -6.18
C TYR A 196 -11.90 -9.18 -5.34
N GLY A 197 -13.04 -9.76 -4.96
CA GLY A 197 -14.29 -9.08 -4.58
C GLY A 197 -14.30 -8.28 -3.28
N LEU A 198 -13.16 -7.77 -2.84
CA LEU A 198 -13.03 -6.89 -1.68
C LEU A 198 -12.98 -5.43 -2.18
N SER A 199 -14.11 -4.88 -2.60
CA SER A 199 -14.19 -3.46 -2.97
C SER A 199 -14.83 -2.64 -1.86
N SER A 200 -14.09 -1.69 -1.30
CA SER A 200 -14.71 -0.61 -0.54
C SER A 200 -15.23 0.45 -1.50
N PRO A 201 -16.41 1.06 -1.25
CA PRO A 201 -16.87 2.24 -1.97
C PRO A 201 -15.92 3.45 -1.80
N ALA A 202 -15.01 3.41 -0.83
CA ALA A 202 -14.01 4.45 -0.55
C ALA A 202 -12.57 3.94 -0.79
N ARG A 203 -12.31 3.41 -1.98
CA ARG A 203 -10.95 3.01 -2.42
C ARG A 203 -10.14 4.22 -2.88
N TRP A 204 -8.95 4.37 -2.32
CA TRP A 204 -7.93 5.32 -2.77
C TRP A 204 -6.77 4.53 -3.35
N ASN A 205 -6.55 4.68 -4.66
CA ASN A 205 -5.35 4.19 -5.29
C ASN A 205 -4.18 5.11 -4.91
N VAL A 206 -3.20 4.55 -4.21
CA VAL A 206 -2.10 5.32 -3.63
C VAL A 206 -1.19 5.89 -4.73
N VAL A 207 -1.07 5.21 -5.86
CA VAL A 207 -0.17 5.59 -6.96
C VAL A 207 -0.83 6.59 -7.91
N ASP A 208 -2.15 6.49 -8.16
CA ASP A 208 -2.87 7.46 -9.02
C ASP A 208 -2.82 8.90 -8.51
N ILE A 209 -2.50 9.09 -7.23
CA ILE A 209 -2.43 10.40 -6.59
C ILE A 209 -1.10 11.10 -6.88
N ILE A 210 -0.08 10.34 -7.29
CA ILE A 210 1.19 10.91 -7.78
C ILE A 210 0.95 11.66 -9.12
N GLU A 211 -0.03 11.26 -9.92
CA GLU A 211 -0.25 11.77 -11.29
C GLU A 211 -1.14 13.04 -11.36
N ARG A 212 -1.79 13.43 -10.26
CA ARG A 212 -2.81 14.51 -10.24
C ARG A 212 -2.32 15.84 -9.64
N LEU A 213 -1.01 16.04 -9.53
CA LEU A 213 -0.36 17.27 -9.04
C LEU A 213 0.75 17.69 -10.00
#